data_AF-A0A1L9TSW8-F1
#
_entry.id   AF-A0A1L9TSW8-F1
#
_cell.length_a   1.000
_cell.length_b   1.000
_cell.length_c   1.000
_cell.angle_alpha   90.00
_cell.angle_beta   90.00
_cell.angle_gamma   90.00
#
_symmetry.space_group_name_H-M   'P 1'
#
loop_
_entity.id
_entity.type
_entity.pdbx_description
1 polymer ?
#
loop_
_entity_poly.entity_id
_entity_poly.type
_entity_poly.pdbx_seq_one_letter_code
_entity_poly.pdbx_strand_id
1 'polypeptide(L)'
;MAPPPEVLKDLQGDIWPGLGKSHETFYLFNIKNPDVFKRRIKTMVDEKKITSAEEAQKKRAQNRDPHQPSPEAGINVGFSPKGMKTLKWFSMAELGRGNTLSNRQFCDGAGTLALDQGRDIIEDYDPWMVDHIKGKKDIHGVFIICGDKDSCEAGEALVSKMLGDSIDHIHSLKGSVRTGEARGYEHFGFKDTISQPRLEGWDKEDSLSLPYHCRPGVIVMNHPGTNGWPNNDAGQWEPEWAKNGSYFVLRQMEQDVGKFKEHAKKLAEDKSLGLNLKPHQLEARFVGRWHSGAPLEYFPKEDPAKDKNGPQWDFGNKWEYQEPFNETRCPYGSHIRKSNPRNNFAQKAHDKEKSLILRRGITYGSDYSEETKDEKRGLLFGCYQSNVMNGYAAIMDRWINNDAFPFKNSGQDVIVAQPIKGAVKESDKTLHANLYGLDEDGEPHALDSNNNPPEHKKKRCDFPGFVKVRGGEFFFNPPLSFFDRMVNKI
;
A
#
# COMPACT_ATOMS: atom_id res chain seq x y z
N MET A 1 3.50 10.09 -22.35
CA MET A 1 3.86 9.18 -23.47
C MET A 1 3.77 7.76 -22.93
N ALA A 2 3.95 6.72 -23.73
CA ALA A 2 4.13 5.39 -23.12
C ALA A 2 5.58 5.28 -22.62
N PRO A 3 5.88 4.43 -21.61
CA PRO A 3 7.25 4.06 -21.31
C PRO A 3 7.96 3.57 -22.58
N PRO A 4 9.30 3.72 -22.68
CA PRO A 4 10.05 3.18 -23.80
C PRO A 4 9.77 1.68 -24.03
N PRO A 5 9.70 1.19 -25.28
CA PRO A 5 9.36 -0.22 -25.57
C PRO A 5 10.25 -1.24 -24.85
N GLU A 6 11.53 -0.94 -24.66
CA GLU A 6 12.48 -1.77 -23.92
C GLU A 6 12.12 -1.86 -22.43
N VAL A 7 11.59 -0.77 -21.83
CA VAL A 7 11.09 -0.79 -20.45
C VAL A 7 9.83 -1.64 -20.37
N LEU A 8 8.91 -1.53 -21.35
CA LEU A 8 7.65 -2.28 -21.34
C LEU A 8 7.85 -3.80 -21.40
N LYS A 9 8.88 -4.25 -22.11
CA LYS A 9 9.19 -5.68 -22.25
C LYS A 9 9.91 -6.25 -21.03
N ASP A 10 10.59 -5.41 -20.27
CA ASP A 10 11.47 -5.81 -19.17
C ASP A 10 10.84 -5.61 -17.78
N LEU A 11 9.98 -4.60 -17.64
CA LEU A 11 9.25 -4.29 -16.41
C LEU A 11 8.16 -5.33 -16.15
N GLN A 12 8.07 -5.82 -14.91
CA GLN A 12 6.96 -6.68 -14.48
C GLN A 12 5.64 -5.89 -14.41
N GLY A 13 4.58 -6.45 -15.00
CA GLY A 13 3.34 -5.71 -15.30
C GLY A 13 2.48 -5.28 -14.11
N ASP A 14 2.66 -5.86 -12.93
CA ASP A 14 1.97 -5.45 -11.70
C ASP A 14 2.56 -4.16 -11.10
N ILE A 15 3.86 -3.92 -11.33
CA ILE A 15 4.49 -2.64 -11.01
C ILE A 15 3.78 -1.55 -11.81
N TRP A 16 3.84 -1.63 -13.14
CA TRP A 16 3.07 -0.76 -14.03
C TRP A 16 2.71 -1.52 -15.30
N PRO A 17 1.47 -1.38 -15.84
CA PRO A 17 0.38 -0.51 -15.38
C PRO A 17 -0.44 -1.08 -14.21
N GLY A 18 -0.04 -2.23 -13.66
CA GLY A 18 -0.83 -3.07 -12.75
C GLY A 18 -1.52 -4.20 -13.51
N LEU A 19 -1.66 -5.38 -12.91
CA LEU A 19 -2.40 -6.48 -13.53
C LEU A 19 -3.92 -6.26 -13.39
N GLY A 20 -4.69 -6.63 -14.42
CA GLY A 20 -6.15 -6.58 -14.35
C GLY A 20 -6.69 -7.67 -13.43
N LYS A 21 -7.49 -7.30 -12.44
CA LYS A 21 -7.98 -8.25 -11.41
C LYS A 21 -9.40 -7.96 -10.94
N SER A 22 -10.18 -9.02 -10.79
CA SER A 22 -11.29 -9.12 -9.84
C SER A 22 -10.95 -10.04 -8.67
N HIS A 23 -9.95 -10.90 -8.85
CA HIS A 23 -9.37 -11.79 -7.86
C HIS A 23 -7.85 -11.72 -7.93
N GLU A 24 -7.20 -12.00 -6.81
CA GLU A 24 -5.75 -12.06 -6.74
C GLU A 24 -5.30 -13.09 -5.72
N THR A 25 -4.24 -13.82 -6.06
CA THR A 25 -3.54 -14.71 -5.15
C THR A 25 -2.09 -14.25 -4.98
N PHE A 26 -1.66 -14.05 -3.74
CA PHE A 26 -0.25 -14.01 -3.37
C PHE A 26 0.19 -15.41 -2.95
N TYR A 27 0.84 -16.13 -3.86
CA TYR A 27 1.32 -17.49 -3.66
C TYR A 27 2.73 -17.45 -3.06
N LEU A 28 2.85 -17.69 -1.76
CA LEU A 28 4.10 -17.67 -1.02
C LEU A 28 4.80 -19.03 -1.13
N PHE A 29 6.11 -19.01 -1.37
CA PHE A 29 6.89 -20.23 -1.57
C PHE A 29 8.27 -20.20 -0.90
N ASN A 30 8.78 -21.39 -0.60
CA ASN A 30 10.17 -21.65 -0.25
C ASN A 30 10.88 -22.35 -1.44
N ILE A 31 12.18 -22.12 -1.60
CA ILE A 31 12.98 -22.72 -2.69
C ILE A 31 13.75 -23.92 -2.13
N LYS A 32 13.54 -25.09 -2.74
CA LYS A 32 14.13 -26.38 -2.32
C LYS A 32 15.35 -26.77 -3.13
N ASN A 33 15.27 -26.57 -4.44
CA ASN A 33 16.36 -26.87 -5.36
C ASN A 33 16.70 -25.61 -6.15
N PRO A 34 17.64 -24.77 -5.68
CA PRO A 34 17.95 -23.48 -6.31
C PRO A 34 18.32 -23.59 -7.78
N ASP A 35 19.10 -24.58 -8.19
CA ASP A 35 19.56 -24.68 -9.58
C ASP A 35 18.44 -25.16 -10.52
N VAL A 36 17.60 -26.09 -10.07
CA VAL A 36 16.40 -26.50 -10.81
C VAL A 36 15.39 -25.35 -10.87
N PHE A 37 15.19 -24.62 -9.77
CA PHE A 37 14.33 -23.45 -9.71
C PHE A 37 14.76 -22.41 -10.74
N LYS A 38 16.04 -22.03 -10.76
CA LYS A 38 16.60 -21.03 -11.69
C LYS A 38 16.29 -21.36 -13.15
N ARG A 39 16.48 -22.62 -13.55
CA ARG A 39 16.17 -23.07 -14.93
C ARG A 39 14.67 -23.01 -15.22
N ARG A 40 13.82 -23.50 -14.30
CA ARG A 40 12.36 -23.55 -14.51
C ARG A 40 11.71 -22.17 -14.52
N ILE A 41 12.10 -21.27 -13.61
CA ILE A 41 11.58 -19.90 -13.62
C ILE A 41 12.05 -19.13 -14.86
N LYS A 42 13.26 -19.42 -15.36
CA LYS A 42 13.71 -18.87 -16.65
C LYS A 42 12.84 -19.37 -17.80
N THR A 43 12.51 -20.66 -17.84
CA THR A 43 11.54 -21.20 -18.81
C THR A 43 10.19 -20.48 -18.72
N MET A 44 9.68 -20.19 -17.51
CA MET A 44 8.46 -19.40 -17.34
C MET A 44 8.57 -18.00 -17.96
N VAL A 45 9.73 -17.33 -17.83
CA VAL A 45 9.96 -16.02 -18.45
C VAL A 45 10.02 -16.13 -19.98
N ASP A 46 10.73 -17.13 -20.51
CA ASP A 46 10.89 -17.36 -21.96
C ASP A 46 9.56 -17.71 -22.64
N GLU A 47 8.71 -18.47 -21.95
CA GLU A 47 7.34 -18.80 -22.38
C GLU A 47 6.32 -17.68 -22.10
N LYS A 48 6.79 -16.50 -21.68
CA LYS A 48 5.97 -15.31 -21.33
C LYS A 48 4.90 -15.58 -20.26
N LYS A 49 5.15 -16.54 -19.37
CA LYS A 49 4.27 -16.83 -18.22
C LYS A 49 4.44 -15.81 -17.11
N ILE A 50 5.63 -15.20 -16.98
CA ILE A 50 5.79 -13.99 -16.16
C ILE A 50 5.41 -12.77 -17.00
N THR A 51 4.36 -12.06 -16.59
CA THR A 51 3.71 -11.00 -17.36
C THR A 51 4.52 -9.70 -17.33
N SER A 52 5.01 -9.25 -18.48
CA SER A 52 5.63 -7.92 -18.63
C SER A 52 4.58 -6.79 -18.61
N ALA A 53 5.03 -5.55 -18.52
CA ALA A 53 4.17 -4.37 -18.64
C ALA A 53 3.47 -4.30 -20.00
N GLU A 54 4.16 -4.68 -21.09
CA GLU A 54 3.56 -4.78 -22.42
C GLU A 54 2.40 -5.78 -22.45
N GLU A 55 2.60 -6.98 -21.89
CA GLU A 55 1.55 -8.00 -21.85
C GLU A 55 0.41 -7.63 -20.89
N ALA A 56 0.72 -6.96 -19.79
CA ALA A 56 -0.30 -6.43 -18.88
C ALA A 56 -1.20 -5.38 -19.57
N GLN A 57 -0.65 -4.51 -20.42
CA GLN A 57 -1.45 -3.58 -21.22
C GLN A 57 -2.39 -4.33 -22.17
N LYS A 58 -1.90 -5.35 -22.88
CA LYS A 58 -2.71 -6.18 -23.80
C LYS A 58 -3.85 -6.90 -23.05
N LYS A 59 -3.53 -7.61 -21.95
CA LYS A 59 -4.52 -8.30 -21.11
C LYS A 59 -5.58 -7.35 -20.56
N ARG A 60 -5.20 -6.13 -20.14
CA ARG A 60 -6.17 -5.11 -19.68
C ARG A 60 -7.04 -4.57 -20.80
N ALA A 61 -6.51 -4.43 -22.01
CA ALA A 61 -7.31 -4.05 -23.17
C ALA A 61 -8.33 -5.14 -23.50
N GLN A 62 -7.91 -6.40 -23.52
CA GLN A 62 -8.79 -7.56 -23.70
C GLN A 62 -9.91 -7.59 -22.66
N ASN A 63 -9.59 -7.43 -21.37
CA ASN A 63 -10.57 -7.44 -20.29
C ASN A 63 -11.57 -6.26 -20.31
N ARG A 64 -11.30 -5.21 -21.09
CA ARG A 64 -12.22 -4.07 -21.29
C ARG A 64 -13.12 -4.27 -22.51
N ASP A 65 -12.81 -5.21 -23.38
CA ASP A 65 -13.59 -5.53 -24.56
C ASP A 65 -14.63 -6.60 -24.20
N PRO A 66 -15.94 -6.26 -24.16
CA PRO A 66 -16.99 -7.21 -23.79
C PRO A 66 -17.17 -8.35 -24.82
N HIS A 67 -16.54 -8.26 -25.99
CA HIS A 67 -16.57 -9.30 -27.03
C HIS A 67 -15.41 -10.28 -26.95
N GLN A 68 -14.42 -10.03 -26.07
CA GLN A 68 -13.30 -10.93 -25.85
C GLN A 68 -13.55 -11.79 -24.60
N PRO A 69 -13.06 -13.04 -24.56
CA PRO A 69 -13.06 -13.80 -23.32
C PRO A 69 -12.15 -13.13 -22.28
N SER A 70 -12.38 -13.42 -20.99
CA SER A 70 -11.43 -13.08 -19.93
C SER A 70 -10.03 -13.54 -20.33
N PRO A 71 -8.99 -12.70 -20.20
CA PRO A 71 -7.62 -13.15 -20.41
C PRO A 71 -7.22 -14.17 -19.34
N GLU A 72 -6.27 -15.05 -19.67
CA GLU A 72 -5.57 -15.84 -18.65
C GLU A 72 -4.95 -14.89 -17.59
N ALA A 73 -4.70 -15.40 -16.39
CA ALA A 73 -4.14 -14.61 -15.30
C ALA A 73 -2.83 -13.91 -15.70
N GLY A 74 -2.66 -12.69 -15.22
CA GLY A 74 -1.35 -12.07 -15.13
C GLY A 74 -0.57 -12.67 -13.95
N ILE A 75 0.70 -12.99 -14.15
CA ILE A 75 1.56 -13.59 -13.11
C ILE A 75 2.86 -12.80 -13.02
N ASN A 76 3.19 -12.31 -11.83
CA ASN A 76 4.45 -11.65 -11.50
C ASN A 76 5.13 -12.36 -10.34
N VAL A 77 6.42 -12.09 -10.12
CA VAL A 77 7.23 -12.75 -9.09
C VAL A 77 8.14 -11.76 -8.39
N GLY A 78 8.19 -11.88 -7.06
CA GLY A 78 9.10 -11.14 -6.19
C GLY A 78 9.86 -12.08 -5.26
N PHE A 79 11.05 -11.66 -4.83
CA PHE A 79 11.93 -12.44 -3.96
C PHE A 79 12.22 -11.70 -2.66
N SER A 80 12.14 -12.41 -1.54
CA SER A 80 12.56 -11.87 -0.24
C SER A 80 14.09 -11.84 -0.15
N PRO A 81 14.68 -11.14 0.83
CA PRO A 81 16.13 -11.18 1.06
C PRO A 81 16.65 -12.62 1.27
N LYS A 82 15.89 -13.47 1.97
CA LYS A 82 16.22 -14.88 2.19
C LYS A 82 16.19 -15.68 0.88
N GLY A 83 15.23 -15.41 -0.01
CA GLY A 83 15.18 -16.02 -1.33
C GLY A 83 16.36 -15.61 -2.22
N MET A 84 16.70 -14.32 -2.23
CA MET A 84 17.86 -13.80 -2.95
C MET A 84 19.18 -14.42 -2.45
N LYS A 85 19.31 -14.58 -1.12
CA LYS A 85 20.45 -15.28 -0.51
C LYS A 85 20.52 -16.74 -0.94
N THR A 86 19.40 -17.45 -0.89
CA THR A 86 19.28 -18.85 -1.34
C THR A 86 19.67 -19.02 -2.81
N LEU A 87 19.30 -18.05 -3.65
CA LEU A 87 19.64 -18.03 -5.08
C LEU A 87 21.04 -17.48 -5.37
N LYS A 88 21.81 -17.08 -4.34
CA LYS A 88 23.18 -16.57 -4.44
C LYS A 88 23.30 -15.27 -5.26
N TRP A 89 22.31 -14.39 -5.18
CA TRP A 89 22.34 -13.11 -5.91
C TRP A 89 23.50 -12.19 -5.47
N PHE A 90 23.90 -12.28 -4.20
CA PHE A 90 24.95 -11.44 -3.60
C PHE A 90 26.37 -11.99 -3.72
N SER A 91 26.53 -13.28 -4.04
CA SER A 91 27.86 -13.89 -4.30
C SER A 91 28.26 -13.82 -5.77
N MET A 92 27.41 -13.23 -6.62
CA MET A 92 27.81 -12.80 -7.95
C MET A 92 28.81 -11.66 -7.75
N ALA A 93 30.10 -11.96 -7.85
CA ALA A 93 31.21 -11.06 -7.53
C ALA A 93 31.03 -9.66 -8.13
N GLU A 94 30.57 -8.71 -7.30
CA GLU A 94 30.43 -7.28 -7.58
C GLU A 94 29.91 -6.65 -6.28
N LEU A 95 30.77 -6.19 -5.36
CA LEU A 95 30.30 -5.55 -4.14
C LEU A 95 31.15 -4.35 -3.69
N GLY A 96 30.86 -3.21 -4.33
CA GLY A 96 31.03 -1.86 -3.80
C GLY A 96 29.64 -1.23 -3.54
N ARG A 97 29.61 0.02 -3.07
CA ARG A 97 28.36 0.80 -2.87
C ARG A 97 27.62 0.91 -4.22
N GLY A 98 26.32 0.59 -4.26
CA GLY A 98 25.55 0.52 -5.52
C GLY A 98 25.61 -0.84 -6.24
N ASN A 99 26.21 -1.88 -5.65
CA ASN A 99 26.37 -3.18 -6.32
C ASN A 99 25.47 -4.31 -5.78
N THR A 100 24.73 -4.09 -4.68
CA THR A 100 23.61 -4.97 -4.26
C THR A 100 22.42 -4.19 -3.71
N LEU A 101 21.27 -4.87 -3.67
CA LEU A 101 20.06 -4.40 -2.99
C LEU A 101 20.28 -4.46 -1.47
N SER A 102 20.80 -3.38 -0.89
CA SER A 102 21.21 -3.31 0.52
C SER A 102 20.30 -2.42 1.38
N ASN A 103 19.10 -2.09 0.90
CA ASN A 103 18.13 -1.32 1.67
C ASN A 103 17.82 -2.06 2.99
N ARG A 104 18.19 -1.48 4.13
CA ARG A 104 18.07 -2.14 5.43
C ARG A 104 16.63 -2.57 5.72
N GLN A 105 15.65 -1.70 5.48
CA GLN A 105 14.24 -2.00 5.71
C GLN A 105 13.78 -3.20 4.87
N PHE A 106 14.25 -3.31 3.63
CA PHE A 106 14.02 -4.50 2.81
C PHE A 106 14.72 -5.74 3.38
N CYS A 107 16.01 -5.65 3.74
CA CYS A 107 16.78 -6.77 4.26
C CYS A 107 16.27 -7.33 5.59
N ASP A 108 15.80 -6.45 6.48
CA ASP A 108 15.19 -6.82 7.76
C ASP A 108 13.81 -7.46 7.52
N GLY A 109 13.11 -7.08 6.44
CA GLY A 109 11.81 -7.65 6.09
C GLY A 109 10.68 -7.19 7.01
N ALA A 110 9.45 -7.57 6.68
CA ALA A 110 8.27 -7.15 7.44
C ALA A 110 8.24 -7.77 8.84
N GLY A 111 8.83 -8.96 8.96
CA GLY A 111 8.94 -9.73 10.18
C GLY A 111 9.78 -9.06 11.26
N THR A 112 10.97 -8.58 10.91
CA THR A 112 11.91 -8.04 11.89
C THR A 112 11.64 -6.57 12.18
N LEU A 113 11.37 -5.75 11.15
CA LEU A 113 11.28 -4.30 11.33
C LEU A 113 10.15 -3.89 12.30
N ALA A 114 8.94 -4.38 12.09
CA ALA A 114 7.78 -3.98 12.89
C ALA A 114 7.68 -4.73 14.23
N LEU A 115 8.16 -5.98 14.30
CA LEU A 115 8.23 -6.71 15.58
C LEU A 115 9.29 -6.11 16.51
N ASP A 116 10.48 -5.77 15.99
CA ASP A 116 11.56 -5.18 16.81
C ASP A 116 11.17 -3.81 17.38
N GLN A 117 10.33 -3.07 16.67
CA GLN A 117 9.75 -1.82 17.15
C GLN A 117 8.58 -2.02 18.14
N GLY A 118 8.15 -3.26 18.38
CA GLY A 118 6.98 -3.60 19.21
C GLY A 118 5.65 -3.15 18.62
N ARG A 119 5.60 -2.87 17.30
CA ARG A 119 4.41 -2.40 16.58
C ARG A 119 3.57 -3.56 16.07
N ASP A 120 4.22 -4.59 15.55
CA ASP A 120 3.59 -5.88 15.27
C ASP A 120 3.63 -6.79 16.51
N ILE A 121 2.67 -7.70 16.60
CA ILE A 121 2.54 -8.63 17.72
C ILE A 121 2.54 -10.04 17.14
N ILE A 122 3.53 -10.87 17.50
CA ILE A 122 3.66 -12.23 16.94
C ILE A 122 2.46 -13.12 17.26
N GLU A 123 1.77 -12.87 18.38
CA GLU A 123 0.55 -13.59 18.76
C GLU A 123 -0.64 -13.28 17.83
N ASP A 124 -0.60 -12.14 17.13
CA ASP A 124 -1.61 -11.75 16.16
C ASP A 124 -1.35 -12.32 14.75
N TYR A 125 -0.16 -12.88 14.50
CA TYR A 125 0.16 -13.45 13.21
C TYR A 125 -0.56 -14.78 12.94
N ASP A 126 -0.88 -15.01 11.67
CA ASP A 126 -1.35 -16.31 11.21
C ASP A 126 -0.20 -17.35 11.24
N PRO A 127 -0.52 -18.66 11.38
CA PRO A 127 0.50 -19.68 11.63
C PRO A 127 1.66 -19.72 10.62
N TRP A 128 1.37 -19.49 9.34
CA TRP A 128 2.39 -19.49 8.28
C TRP A 128 3.45 -18.41 8.50
N MET A 129 3.04 -17.24 9.03
CA MET A 129 3.95 -16.14 9.32
C MET A 129 4.72 -16.40 10.61
N VAL A 130 4.08 -16.99 11.62
CA VAL A 130 4.78 -17.42 12.85
C VAL A 130 5.89 -18.41 12.52
N ASP A 131 5.61 -19.39 11.65
CA ASP A 131 6.62 -20.37 11.21
C ASP A 131 7.74 -19.71 10.40
N HIS A 132 7.44 -18.69 9.61
CA HIS A 132 8.44 -17.89 8.91
C HIS A 132 9.38 -17.15 9.87
N ILE A 133 8.82 -16.44 10.86
CA ILE A 133 9.58 -15.66 11.84
C ILE A 133 10.45 -16.54 12.71
N LYS A 134 9.95 -17.72 13.08
CA LYS A 134 10.69 -18.71 13.86
C LYS A 134 11.71 -19.51 13.02
N GLY A 135 11.87 -19.19 11.74
CA GLY A 135 12.81 -19.86 10.84
C GLY A 135 12.47 -21.32 10.53
N LYS A 136 11.22 -21.75 10.75
CA LYS A 136 10.77 -23.10 10.43
C LYS A 136 10.46 -23.26 8.94
N LYS A 137 9.92 -22.21 8.32
CA LYS A 137 9.63 -22.19 6.87
C LYS A 137 9.88 -20.80 6.29
N ASP A 138 11.04 -20.63 5.66
CA ASP A 138 11.44 -19.34 5.11
C ASP A 138 10.67 -19.00 3.83
N ILE A 139 10.02 -17.84 3.81
CA ILE A 139 9.42 -17.26 2.61
C ILE A 139 10.58 -16.76 1.75
N HIS A 140 10.77 -17.39 0.60
CA HIS A 140 11.80 -17.01 -0.37
C HIS A 140 11.25 -16.11 -1.48
N GLY A 141 9.96 -16.20 -1.77
CA GLY A 141 9.33 -15.33 -2.75
C GLY A 141 7.82 -15.42 -2.73
N VAL A 142 7.22 -14.62 -3.61
CA VAL A 142 5.79 -14.54 -3.86
C VAL A 142 5.55 -14.54 -5.36
N PHE A 143 4.58 -15.32 -5.82
CA PHE A 143 3.92 -15.07 -7.10
C PHE A 143 2.67 -14.23 -6.87
N ILE A 144 2.54 -13.17 -7.65
CA ILE A 144 1.37 -12.27 -7.67
C ILE A 144 0.55 -12.67 -8.88
N ILE A 145 -0.60 -13.30 -8.64
CA ILE A 145 -1.44 -13.91 -9.67
C ILE A 145 -2.77 -13.15 -9.69
N CYS A 146 -3.10 -12.53 -10.81
CA CYS A 146 -4.22 -11.60 -10.95
C CYS A 146 -5.11 -11.99 -12.13
N GLY A 147 -6.42 -12.05 -11.90
CA GLY A 147 -7.39 -12.40 -12.94
C GLY A 147 -8.82 -12.38 -12.40
N ASP A 148 -9.70 -13.18 -12.99
CA ASP A 148 -10.90 -13.66 -12.30
C ASP A 148 -10.58 -14.89 -11.44
N LYS A 149 -11.59 -15.42 -10.74
CA LYS A 149 -11.42 -16.53 -9.81
C LYS A 149 -10.78 -17.74 -10.50
N ASP A 150 -11.34 -18.16 -11.61
CA ASP A 150 -10.93 -19.36 -12.35
C ASP A 150 -9.52 -19.17 -12.95
N SER A 151 -9.23 -17.98 -13.47
CA SER A 151 -7.91 -17.64 -13.99
C SER A 151 -6.83 -17.65 -12.89
N CYS A 152 -7.15 -17.17 -11.68
CA CYS A 152 -6.23 -17.24 -10.55
C CYS A 152 -5.97 -18.68 -10.11
N GLU A 153 -7.00 -19.53 -10.04
CA GLU A 153 -6.85 -20.96 -9.73
C GLU A 153 -5.99 -21.67 -10.79
N ALA A 154 -6.22 -21.38 -12.07
CA ALA A 154 -5.39 -21.88 -13.17
C ALA A 154 -3.94 -21.37 -13.09
N GLY A 155 -3.74 -20.11 -12.69
CA GLY A 155 -2.42 -19.52 -12.47
C GLY A 155 -1.64 -20.20 -11.34
N GLU A 156 -2.29 -20.50 -10.22
CA GLU A 156 -1.67 -21.26 -9.12
C GLU A 156 -1.27 -22.67 -9.57
N ALA A 157 -2.16 -23.34 -10.31
CA ALA A 157 -1.87 -24.66 -10.87
C ALA A 157 -0.70 -24.63 -11.86
N LEU A 158 -0.60 -23.58 -12.69
CA LEU A 158 0.51 -23.37 -13.62
C LEU A 158 1.84 -23.19 -12.89
N VAL A 159 1.89 -22.31 -11.88
CA VAL A 159 3.09 -22.09 -11.05
C VAL A 159 3.54 -23.39 -10.40
N SER A 160 2.61 -24.11 -9.77
CA SER A 160 2.87 -25.40 -9.13
C SER A 160 3.42 -26.43 -10.13
N LYS A 161 2.81 -26.54 -11.32
CA LYS A 161 3.24 -27.47 -12.37
C LYS A 161 4.62 -27.13 -12.92
N MET A 162 4.87 -25.86 -13.26
CA MET A 162 6.11 -25.47 -13.92
C MET A 162 7.30 -25.49 -12.97
N LEU A 163 7.10 -25.18 -11.69
CA LEU A 163 8.18 -25.18 -10.70
C LEU A 163 8.32 -26.51 -9.98
N GLY A 164 7.26 -27.31 -9.86
CA GLY A 164 7.28 -28.67 -9.31
C GLY A 164 8.05 -28.76 -7.99
N ASP A 165 8.89 -29.79 -7.89
CA ASP A 165 9.75 -30.09 -6.73
C ASP A 165 10.89 -29.08 -6.47
N SER A 166 11.00 -28.01 -7.27
CA SER A 166 12.00 -26.96 -7.02
C SER A 166 11.58 -25.99 -5.92
N ILE A 167 10.29 -25.96 -5.57
CA ILE A 167 9.72 -25.13 -4.52
C ILE A 167 8.80 -25.94 -3.59
N ASP A 168 8.62 -25.45 -2.37
CA ASP A 168 7.52 -25.83 -1.49
C ASP A 168 6.52 -24.66 -1.42
N HIS A 169 5.22 -24.94 -1.61
CA HIS A 169 4.16 -23.98 -1.30
C HIS A 169 4.12 -23.71 0.20
N ILE A 170 4.07 -22.45 0.61
CA ILE A 170 3.92 -22.04 2.02
C ILE A 170 2.45 -21.75 2.32
N HIS A 171 1.89 -20.78 1.60
CA HIS A 171 0.55 -20.28 1.82
C HIS A 171 0.07 -19.47 0.61
N SER A 172 -1.24 -19.38 0.39
CA SER A 172 -1.84 -18.51 -0.62
C SER A 172 -2.76 -17.51 0.06
N LEU A 173 -2.42 -16.22 0.02
CA LEU A 173 -3.32 -15.16 0.46
C LEU A 173 -4.22 -14.80 -0.73
N LYS A 174 -5.53 -14.99 -0.58
CA LYS A 174 -6.51 -14.80 -1.67
C LYS A 174 -7.41 -13.62 -1.37
N GLY A 175 -7.50 -12.71 -2.32
CA GLY A 175 -8.37 -11.54 -2.26
C GLY A 175 -9.31 -11.47 -3.45
N SER A 176 -10.38 -10.71 -3.29
CA SER A 176 -11.34 -10.41 -4.33
C SER A 176 -11.81 -8.97 -4.24
N VAL A 177 -12.14 -8.39 -5.37
CA VAL A 177 -12.86 -7.11 -5.45
C VAL A 177 -14.28 -7.38 -4.94
N ARG A 178 -14.73 -6.59 -3.96
CA ARG A 178 -16.11 -6.67 -3.44
C ARG A 178 -17.13 -6.46 -4.57
N THR A 179 -18.30 -7.05 -4.44
CA THR A 179 -19.34 -7.09 -5.49
C THR A 179 -20.53 -6.17 -5.15
N GLY A 180 -21.45 -5.97 -6.10
CA GLY A 180 -22.64 -5.13 -5.88
C GLY A 180 -22.30 -3.69 -5.50
N GLU A 181 -23.05 -3.12 -4.55
CA GLU A 181 -22.86 -1.75 -4.04
C GLU A 181 -21.53 -1.55 -3.30
N ALA A 182 -20.89 -2.64 -2.87
CA ALA A 182 -19.61 -2.60 -2.18
C ALA A 182 -18.41 -2.53 -3.14
N ARG A 183 -18.64 -2.65 -4.46
CA ARG A 183 -17.57 -2.65 -5.45
C ARG A 183 -16.79 -1.33 -5.44
N GLY A 184 -15.47 -1.42 -5.27
CA GLY A 184 -14.57 -0.27 -5.21
C GLY A 184 -14.38 0.33 -3.82
N TYR A 185 -14.98 -0.27 -2.80
CA TYR A 185 -14.86 0.13 -1.41
C TYR A 185 -14.06 -0.91 -0.61
N GLU A 186 -13.31 -0.48 0.41
CA GLU A 186 -12.70 -1.40 1.38
C GLU A 186 -13.70 -1.76 2.50
N HIS A 187 -13.33 -2.60 3.49
CA HIS A 187 -14.31 -3.15 4.44
C HIS A 187 -14.88 -2.14 5.45
N PHE A 188 -14.18 -1.03 5.75
CA PHE A 188 -14.77 0.06 6.54
C PHE A 188 -15.82 0.85 5.76
N GLY A 189 -15.87 0.72 4.43
CA GLY A 189 -16.90 1.30 3.56
C GLY A 189 -16.42 2.49 2.72
N PHE A 190 -15.11 2.74 2.66
CA PHE A 190 -14.53 3.88 1.93
C PHE A 190 -14.07 3.49 0.53
N LYS A 191 -14.35 4.36 -0.44
CA LYS A 191 -13.83 4.21 -1.80
C LYS A 191 -12.31 4.29 -1.78
N ASP A 192 -11.64 3.21 -2.17
CA ASP A 192 -10.18 3.11 -2.14
C ASP A 192 -9.57 3.31 -3.54
N THR A 193 -8.24 3.45 -3.61
CA THR A 193 -7.41 3.56 -4.81
C THR A 193 -7.64 4.82 -5.65
N ILE A 194 -8.34 5.82 -5.10
CA ILE A 194 -8.54 7.15 -5.72
C ILE A 194 -7.20 7.84 -5.97
N SER A 195 -6.38 7.95 -4.91
CA SER A 195 -5.07 8.62 -4.99
C SER A 195 -3.96 7.62 -5.24
N GLN A 196 -3.40 7.67 -6.45
CA GLN A 196 -2.24 6.91 -6.90
C GLN A 196 -1.25 7.85 -7.60
N PRO A 197 0.07 7.63 -7.50
CA PRO A 197 1.01 8.36 -8.31
C PRO A 197 0.74 8.11 -9.80
N ARG A 198 0.75 9.18 -10.60
CA ARG A 198 0.82 9.11 -12.06
C ARG A 198 2.27 9.32 -12.47
N LEU A 199 2.84 8.33 -13.14
CA LEU A 199 4.25 8.33 -13.50
C LEU A 199 4.50 9.29 -14.68
N GLU A 200 5.37 10.26 -14.46
CA GLU A 200 5.70 11.29 -15.45
C GLU A 200 6.16 10.65 -16.75
N GLY A 201 5.59 11.10 -17.86
CA GLY A 201 5.92 10.60 -19.18
C GLY A 201 5.39 9.19 -19.49
N TRP A 202 4.82 8.46 -18.53
CA TRP A 202 4.28 7.10 -18.69
C TRP A 202 2.75 7.06 -18.61
N ASP A 203 2.17 7.82 -17.68
CA ASP A 203 0.73 7.97 -17.51
C ASP A 203 0.22 9.25 -18.18
N LYS A 204 -1.07 9.26 -18.53
CA LYS A 204 -1.78 10.47 -18.94
C LYS A 204 -2.30 11.18 -17.69
N GLU A 205 -2.22 12.50 -17.66
CA GLU A 205 -2.92 13.28 -16.65
C GLU A 205 -4.43 13.13 -16.79
N ASP A 206 -5.08 13.06 -15.65
CA ASP A 206 -6.53 12.98 -15.46
C ASP A 206 -6.93 13.76 -14.20
N SER A 207 -8.22 13.85 -13.95
CA SER A 207 -8.80 14.42 -12.72
C SER A 207 -8.29 13.80 -11.42
N LEU A 208 -7.89 12.53 -11.45
CA LEU A 208 -7.36 11.76 -10.31
C LEU A 208 -5.85 11.94 -10.12
N SER A 209 -5.20 12.72 -10.98
CA SER A 209 -3.79 13.05 -10.87
C SER A 209 -3.53 13.97 -9.68
N LEU A 210 -2.38 13.78 -9.02
CA LEU A 210 -1.89 14.74 -8.03
C LEU A 210 -1.52 16.05 -8.75
N PRO A 211 -1.51 17.20 -8.03
CA PRO A 211 -1.10 18.48 -8.60
C PRO A 211 0.42 18.60 -8.83
N TYR A 212 1.17 17.55 -8.51
CA TYR A 212 2.60 17.42 -8.75
C TYR A 212 2.90 16.09 -9.44
N HIS A 213 3.96 16.05 -10.24
CA HIS A 213 4.36 14.86 -10.98
C HIS A 213 5.05 13.85 -10.04
N CYS A 214 4.92 12.56 -10.37
CA CYS A 214 5.71 11.48 -9.79
C CYS A 214 6.64 10.95 -10.86
N ARG A 215 7.93 11.23 -10.76
CA ARG A 215 8.93 10.71 -11.68
C ARG A 215 9.02 9.18 -11.54
N PRO A 216 9.21 8.43 -12.64
CA PRO A 216 9.19 6.96 -12.60
C PRO A 216 10.15 6.36 -11.57
N GLY A 217 11.30 7.01 -11.34
CA GLY A 217 12.34 6.61 -10.39
C GLY A 217 11.91 6.51 -8.93
N VAL A 218 10.77 7.10 -8.55
CA VAL A 218 10.17 6.95 -7.22
C VAL A 218 9.60 5.54 -7.02
N ILE A 219 9.08 4.94 -8.10
CA ILE A 219 8.43 3.63 -8.07
C ILE A 219 9.32 2.54 -8.69
N VAL A 220 10.01 2.86 -9.80
CA VAL A 220 10.79 1.92 -10.60
C VAL A 220 12.27 2.27 -10.49
N MET A 221 13.11 1.29 -10.13
CA MET A 221 14.53 1.52 -9.85
C MET A 221 15.32 2.01 -11.05
N ASN A 222 16.29 2.88 -10.78
CA ASN A 222 17.25 3.43 -11.74
C ASN A 222 16.60 4.17 -12.93
N HIS A 223 15.54 4.93 -12.63
CA HIS A 223 14.91 5.92 -13.51
C HIS A 223 14.99 7.32 -12.88
N PRO A 224 14.74 8.41 -13.61
CA PRO A 224 14.72 9.76 -13.04
C PRO A 224 13.83 9.86 -11.81
N GLY A 225 14.29 10.52 -10.74
CA GLY A 225 13.58 10.61 -9.46
C GLY A 225 13.98 9.59 -8.40
N THR A 226 14.80 8.58 -8.72
CA THR A 226 15.29 7.62 -7.72
C THR A 226 15.99 8.35 -6.56
N ASN A 227 15.53 8.08 -5.34
CA ASN A 227 15.96 8.73 -4.10
C ASN A 227 15.85 10.29 -4.09
N GLY A 228 15.01 10.86 -4.95
CA GLY A 228 14.79 12.30 -5.09
C GLY A 228 15.71 13.00 -6.10
N TRP A 229 16.65 12.29 -6.73
CA TRP A 229 17.62 12.90 -7.66
C TRP A 229 16.98 13.31 -9.00
N PRO A 230 17.31 14.49 -9.54
CA PRO A 230 16.72 15.04 -10.78
C PRO A 230 16.96 14.16 -12.00
N ASN A 231 18.18 13.66 -12.17
CA ASN A 231 18.64 12.92 -13.35
C ASN A 231 19.26 11.58 -12.95
N ASN A 232 19.61 10.76 -13.95
CA ASN A 232 20.35 9.49 -13.76
C ASN A 232 21.80 9.66 -13.28
N ASP A 233 22.27 10.91 -13.11
CA ASP A 233 23.69 11.25 -12.87
C ASP A 233 24.14 11.10 -11.40
N ALA A 234 23.21 10.92 -10.47
CA ALA A 234 23.55 10.50 -9.12
C ALA A 234 23.72 8.99 -9.14
N GLY A 235 24.99 8.53 -9.14
CA GLY A 235 25.40 7.14 -9.28
C GLY A 235 24.39 6.11 -8.76
N GLN A 236 24.10 5.12 -9.61
CA GLN A 236 23.15 4.04 -9.41
C GLN A 236 23.05 3.62 -7.93
N TRP A 237 21.93 3.96 -7.28
CA TRP A 237 21.72 3.63 -5.87
C TRP A 237 21.55 2.12 -5.69
N GLU A 238 20.81 1.51 -6.62
CA GLU A 238 20.68 0.07 -6.77
C GLU A 238 21.50 -0.41 -7.99
N PRO A 239 21.89 -1.69 -8.06
CA PRO A 239 22.74 -2.18 -9.15
C PRO A 239 22.14 -2.01 -10.54
N GLU A 240 22.98 -1.91 -11.56
CA GLU A 240 22.52 -1.75 -12.96
C GLU A 240 21.49 -2.81 -13.36
N TRP A 241 21.72 -4.07 -12.96
CA TRP A 241 20.84 -5.20 -13.25
C TRP A 241 19.47 -5.10 -12.57
N ALA A 242 19.29 -4.23 -11.58
CA ALA A 242 18.02 -4.01 -10.89
C ALA A 242 17.18 -2.92 -11.55
N LYS A 243 17.68 -2.24 -12.60
CA LYS A 243 16.90 -1.29 -13.39
C LYS A 243 15.60 -1.92 -13.89
N ASN A 244 14.50 -1.18 -13.87
CA ASN A 244 13.13 -1.68 -14.12
C ASN A 244 12.59 -2.63 -13.03
N GLY A 245 13.29 -2.84 -11.92
CA GLY A 245 12.76 -3.51 -10.74
C GLY A 245 12.02 -2.57 -9.79
N SER A 246 11.38 -3.14 -8.77
CA SER A 246 10.77 -2.39 -7.66
C SER A 246 10.75 -3.25 -6.40
N TYR A 247 10.82 -2.61 -5.22
CA TYR A 247 10.44 -3.27 -3.98
C TYR A 247 8.93 -3.36 -3.88
N PHE A 248 8.44 -4.50 -3.39
CA PHE A 248 7.03 -4.78 -3.12
C PHE A 248 6.83 -5.07 -1.63
N VAL A 249 5.91 -4.37 -1.00
CA VAL A 249 5.53 -4.61 0.41
C VAL A 249 4.16 -5.27 0.42
N LEU A 250 4.07 -6.45 1.04
CA LEU A 250 2.82 -7.17 1.28
C LEU A 250 2.48 -7.17 2.77
N ARG A 251 1.24 -6.84 3.12
CA ARG A 251 0.72 -6.91 4.49
C ARG A 251 -0.70 -7.46 4.48
N GLN A 252 -0.96 -8.47 5.29
CA GLN A 252 -2.31 -8.97 5.56
C GLN A 252 -2.88 -8.19 6.74
N MET A 253 -3.81 -7.27 6.46
CA MET A 253 -4.39 -6.35 7.43
C MET A 253 -5.84 -6.74 7.69
N GLU A 254 -6.10 -7.39 8.83
CA GLU A 254 -7.45 -7.71 9.30
C GLU A 254 -8.15 -6.44 9.79
N GLN A 255 -9.39 -6.21 9.36
CA GLN A 255 -10.16 -5.01 9.64
C GLN A 255 -11.37 -5.33 10.52
N ASP A 256 -11.43 -4.72 11.71
CA ASP A 256 -12.54 -4.85 12.65
C ASP A 256 -13.59 -3.76 12.39
N VAL A 257 -14.49 -4.04 11.45
CA VAL A 257 -15.54 -3.11 10.99
C VAL A 257 -16.54 -2.78 12.10
N GLY A 258 -16.87 -3.76 12.95
CA GLY A 258 -17.78 -3.56 14.07
C GLY A 258 -17.21 -2.57 15.08
N LYS A 259 -15.95 -2.80 15.49
CA LYS A 259 -15.25 -1.91 16.43
C LYS A 259 -15.03 -0.51 15.88
N PHE A 260 -14.74 -0.38 14.58
CA PHE A 260 -14.61 0.92 13.90
C PHE A 260 -15.90 1.74 14.02
N LYS A 261 -17.04 1.15 13.64
CA LYS A 261 -18.35 1.80 13.70
C LYS A 261 -18.80 2.08 15.13
N GLU A 262 -18.59 1.13 16.03
CA GLU A 262 -18.93 1.30 17.45
C GLU A 262 -18.13 2.44 18.09
N HIS A 263 -16.85 2.56 17.75
CA HIS A 263 -16.01 3.62 18.29
C HIS A 263 -16.41 5.01 17.78
N ALA A 264 -16.71 5.13 16.48
CA ALA A 264 -17.26 6.39 15.93
C ALA A 264 -18.58 6.77 16.60
N LYS A 265 -19.46 5.79 16.87
CA LYS A 265 -20.70 6.00 17.62
C LYS A 265 -20.44 6.49 19.05
N LYS A 266 -19.52 5.85 19.79
CA LYS A 266 -19.17 6.25 21.16
C LYS A 266 -18.66 7.69 21.23
N LEU A 267 -17.77 8.08 20.32
CA LEU A 267 -17.25 9.46 20.28
C LEU A 267 -18.32 10.49 19.90
N ALA A 268 -19.28 10.13 19.04
CA ALA A 268 -20.41 11.00 18.71
C ALA A 268 -21.36 11.22 19.90
N GLU A 269 -21.57 10.18 20.72
CA GLU A 269 -22.47 10.21 21.88
C GLU A 269 -21.83 10.85 23.11
N ASP A 270 -20.50 10.98 23.15
CA ASP A 270 -19.77 11.60 24.25
C ASP A 270 -19.90 13.14 24.23
N LYS A 271 -20.92 13.62 24.95
CA LYS A 271 -21.20 15.05 25.12
C LYS A 271 -20.06 15.82 25.81
N SER A 272 -19.17 15.14 26.55
CA SER A 272 -18.05 15.81 27.24
C SER A 272 -16.99 16.31 26.26
N LEU A 273 -16.88 15.67 25.08
CA LEU A 273 -15.98 16.12 24.01
C LEU A 273 -16.53 17.36 23.31
N GLY A 274 -17.86 17.54 23.28
CA GLY A 274 -18.50 18.71 22.66
C GLY A 274 -18.20 18.82 21.15
N LEU A 275 -18.01 17.68 20.46
CA LEU A 275 -17.65 17.66 19.04
C LEU A 275 -18.82 18.03 18.11
N ASN A 276 -20.07 17.82 18.53
CA ASN A 276 -21.25 18.03 17.67
C ASN A 276 -21.13 17.32 16.30
N LEU A 277 -20.68 16.07 16.30
CA LEU A 277 -20.49 15.25 15.11
C LEU A 277 -21.35 13.99 15.18
N LYS A 278 -21.94 13.62 14.06
CA LYS A 278 -22.58 12.31 13.85
C LYS A 278 -21.52 11.24 13.56
N PRO A 279 -21.82 9.94 13.76
CA PRO A 279 -20.85 8.86 13.59
C PRO A 279 -20.16 8.86 12.20
N HIS A 280 -20.90 8.99 11.10
CA HIS A 280 -20.31 9.02 9.76
C HIS A 280 -19.40 10.24 9.50
N GLN A 281 -19.65 11.38 10.18
CA GLN A 281 -18.79 12.57 10.08
C GLN A 281 -17.46 12.36 10.84
N LEU A 282 -17.46 11.54 11.90
CA LEU A 282 -16.25 11.10 12.60
C LEU A 282 -15.47 10.08 11.76
N GLU A 283 -16.15 9.08 11.18
CA GLU A 283 -15.52 8.10 10.29
C GLU A 283 -14.80 8.81 9.12
N ALA A 284 -15.45 9.81 8.50
CA ALA A 284 -14.83 10.62 7.45
C ALA A 284 -13.62 11.43 7.93
N ARG A 285 -13.62 11.89 9.19
CA ARG A 285 -12.47 12.55 9.85
C ARG A 285 -11.34 11.58 10.17
N PHE A 286 -11.61 10.32 10.45
CA PHE A 286 -10.56 9.32 10.66
C PHE A 286 -9.81 9.04 9.35
N VAL A 287 -10.52 8.98 8.23
CA VAL A 287 -9.92 8.70 6.92
C VAL A 287 -9.39 9.97 6.23
N GLY A 288 -10.08 11.10 6.38
CA GLY A 288 -9.87 12.35 5.63
C GLY A 288 -10.63 12.41 4.29
N ARG A 289 -11.51 11.44 4.05
CA ARG A 289 -12.48 11.40 2.95
C ARG A 289 -13.79 10.83 3.47
N TRP A 290 -14.89 11.21 2.84
CA TRP A 290 -16.16 10.52 3.03
C TRP A 290 -16.14 9.13 2.41
N HIS A 291 -17.11 8.28 2.78
CA HIS A 291 -17.29 6.96 2.19
C HIS A 291 -17.35 7.04 0.66
N SER A 292 -18.02 8.05 0.09
CA SER A 292 -18.10 8.33 -1.34
C SER A 292 -16.75 8.58 -2.04
N GLY A 293 -15.71 8.92 -1.27
CA GLY A 293 -14.41 9.36 -1.76
C GLY A 293 -14.24 10.88 -1.80
N ALA A 294 -15.28 11.66 -1.51
CA ALA A 294 -15.19 13.12 -1.44
C ALA A 294 -14.14 13.55 -0.38
N PRO A 295 -13.21 14.47 -0.70
CA PRO A 295 -12.20 14.90 0.25
C PRO A 295 -12.80 15.78 1.33
N LEU A 296 -12.55 15.43 2.59
CA LEU A 296 -13.08 16.16 3.74
C LEU A 296 -12.59 17.62 3.76
N GLU A 297 -11.40 17.87 3.22
CA GLU A 297 -10.83 19.21 3.03
C GLU A 297 -11.77 20.17 2.29
N TYR A 298 -12.57 19.69 1.33
CA TYR A 298 -13.53 20.53 0.60
C TYR A 298 -14.96 20.41 1.10
N PHE A 299 -15.30 19.28 1.71
CA PHE A 299 -16.63 19.00 2.23
C PHE A 299 -16.57 18.67 3.73
N PRO A 300 -16.22 19.62 4.62
CA PRO A 300 -15.94 19.32 6.02
C PRO A 300 -17.19 19.03 6.86
N LYS A 301 -18.37 19.37 6.33
CA LYS A 301 -19.67 19.27 7.00
C LYS A 301 -20.38 17.96 6.69
N GLU A 302 -20.71 17.70 5.44
CA GLU A 302 -21.51 16.54 5.02
C GLU A 302 -20.96 15.96 3.71
N ASP A 303 -21.24 14.68 3.46
CA ASP A 303 -20.89 14.03 2.20
C ASP A 303 -21.70 14.67 1.06
N PRO A 304 -21.05 15.22 0.01
CA PRO A 304 -21.76 15.79 -1.13
C PRO A 304 -22.52 14.73 -1.94
N ALA A 305 -22.16 13.45 -1.82
CA ALA A 305 -22.86 12.37 -2.49
C ALA A 305 -24.13 12.01 -1.71
N LYS A 306 -25.30 12.34 -2.27
CA LYS A 306 -26.60 11.97 -1.70
C LYS A 306 -26.97 10.49 -1.91
N ASP A 307 -26.25 9.79 -2.80
CA ASP A 307 -26.41 8.36 -3.11
C ASP A 307 -25.04 7.75 -3.49
N LYS A 308 -24.74 6.54 -3.00
CA LYS A 308 -23.55 5.76 -3.38
C LYS A 308 -23.55 5.35 -4.85
N ASN A 309 -24.74 5.26 -5.46
CA ASN A 309 -24.97 4.86 -6.85
C ASN A 309 -25.27 6.04 -7.79
N GLY A 310 -25.26 7.28 -7.29
CA GLY A 310 -25.46 8.48 -8.10
C GLY A 310 -24.33 8.69 -9.13
N PRO A 311 -24.55 9.47 -10.20
CA PRO A 311 -23.54 9.73 -11.22
C PRO A 311 -22.25 10.20 -10.51
N GLN A 312 -21.18 9.42 -10.66
CA GLN A 312 -19.91 9.64 -9.97
C GLN A 312 -19.45 11.06 -10.22
N TRP A 313 -19.62 11.93 -9.23
CA TRP A 313 -18.88 13.18 -9.16
C TRP A 313 -17.43 12.77 -8.93
N ASP A 314 -16.66 12.85 -9.99
CA ASP A 314 -15.22 12.81 -9.93
C ASP A 314 -14.76 13.97 -9.04
N PHE A 315 -14.64 13.71 -7.74
CA PHE A 315 -14.14 14.68 -6.77
C PHE A 315 -12.67 15.05 -7.02
N GLY A 316 -12.07 14.45 -8.05
CA GLY A 316 -10.70 14.62 -8.44
C GLY A 316 -9.72 14.28 -7.33
N ASN A 317 -8.47 14.50 -7.64
CA ASN A 317 -7.38 14.43 -6.68
C ASN A 317 -6.35 15.55 -6.89
N LYS A 318 -6.57 16.42 -7.88
CA LYS A 318 -5.73 17.58 -8.22
C LYS A 318 -5.97 18.74 -7.26
N TRP A 319 -5.67 18.50 -5.99
CA TRP A 319 -5.80 19.48 -4.91
C TRP A 319 -4.69 19.34 -3.88
N GLU A 320 -4.49 20.37 -3.08
CA GLU A 320 -3.59 20.38 -1.92
C GLU A 320 -4.35 20.92 -0.69
N TYR A 321 -3.82 20.71 0.51
CA TYR A 321 -4.38 21.34 1.72
C TYR A 321 -4.10 22.84 1.65
N GLN A 322 -5.10 23.63 1.25
CA GLN A 322 -4.94 25.06 0.91
C GLN A 322 -4.52 25.88 2.11
N GLU A 323 -5.05 25.54 3.28
CA GLU A 323 -4.67 26.09 4.57
C GLU A 323 -3.92 25.02 5.36
N PRO A 324 -2.61 24.86 5.10
CA PRO A 324 -1.83 23.76 5.65
C PRO A 324 -1.81 23.67 7.18
N PHE A 325 -1.97 24.82 7.84
CA PHE A 325 -2.00 25.00 9.29
C PHE A 325 -3.42 24.97 9.88
N ASN A 326 -4.44 24.80 9.04
CA ASN A 326 -5.83 24.64 9.45
C ASN A 326 -6.22 23.15 9.45
N GLU A 327 -6.64 22.66 10.62
CA GLU A 327 -7.13 21.29 10.80
C GLU A 327 -8.62 21.25 11.24
N THR A 328 -9.32 22.39 11.23
CA THR A 328 -10.76 22.44 11.54
C THR A 328 -11.61 21.77 10.45
N ARG A 329 -11.09 21.75 9.21
CA ARG A 329 -11.72 21.10 8.05
C ARG A 329 -11.37 19.62 7.96
N CYS A 330 -10.09 19.29 8.05
CA CYS A 330 -9.57 17.94 7.95
C CYS A 330 -8.48 17.72 9.01
N PRO A 331 -8.66 16.80 9.98
CA PRO A 331 -7.67 16.57 11.03
C PRO A 331 -6.26 16.23 10.51
N TYR A 332 -5.21 16.63 11.23
CA TYR A 332 -3.85 16.18 10.89
C TYR A 332 -3.67 14.66 11.03
N GLY A 333 -4.38 14.03 11.96
CA GLY A 333 -4.40 12.59 12.17
C GLY A 333 -5.22 11.80 11.15
N SER A 334 -5.88 12.45 10.20
CA SER A 334 -6.64 11.75 9.15
C SER A 334 -5.71 10.89 8.28
N HIS A 335 -6.14 9.67 7.96
CA HIS A 335 -5.32 8.70 7.25
C HIS A 335 -4.69 9.24 5.95
N ILE A 336 -5.48 9.89 5.09
CA ILE A 336 -4.95 10.42 3.83
C ILE A 336 -4.03 11.63 4.02
N ARG A 337 -4.17 12.39 5.13
CA ARG A 337 -3.33 13.57 5.44
C ARG A 337 -2.00 13.14 6.06
N LYS A 338 -2.00 12.07 6.85
CA LYS A 338 -0.79 11.39 7.36
C LYS A 338 -0.01 10.70 6.25
N SER A 339 -0.68 9.90 5.44
CA SER A 339 -0.04 9.06 4.42
C SER A 339 0.40 9.82 3.17
N ASN A 340 -0.24 10.95 2.86
CA ASN A 340 0.24 11.91 1.88
C ASN A 340 -0.09 13.34 2.33
N PRO A 341 0.86 14.05 2.96
CA PRO A 341 0.65 15.42 3.43
C PRO A 341 0.53 16.44 2.29
N ARG A 342 0.76 16.05 1.02
CA ARG A 342 0.75 16.92 -0.17
C ARG A 342 1.74 18.08 0.01
N ASN A 343 1.33 19.33 -0.27
CA ASN A 343 2.18 20.52 -0.18
C ASN A 343 2.18 21.17 1.19
N ASN A 344 2.56 20.40 2.20
CA ASN A 344 2.44 20.87 3.56
C ASN A 344 3.81 20.89 4.29
N PHE A 345 3.99 21.88 5.17
CA PHE A 345 5.08 22.00 6.15
C PHE A 345 6.51 22.23 5.61
N ALA A 346 6.67 23.15 4.64
CA ALA A 346 7.97 23.59 4.11
C ALA A 346 8.81 22.48 3.44
N GLN A 347 8.16 21.46 2.86
CA GLN A 347 8.82 20.50 1.98
C GLN A 347 9.38 21.21 0.74
N LYS A 348 10.65 20.97 0.40
CA LYS A 348 11.17 21.43 -0.89
C LYS A 348 10.43 20.67 -2.00
N ALA A 349 10.27 21.27 -3.19
CA ALA A 349 9.49 20.67 -4.28
C ALA A 349 9.91 19.23 -4.66
N HIS A 350 11.18 18.86 -4.46
CA HIS A 350 11.69 17.50 -4.72
C HIS A 350 11.33 16.45 -3.64
N ASP A 351 10.83 16.88 -2.48
CA ASP A 351 10.48 15.98 -1.38
C ASP A 351 9.05 15.42 -1.50
N LYS A 352 8.16 16.11 -2.24
CA LYS A 352 6.71 15.79 -2.29
C LYS A 352 6.40 14.43 -2.89
N GLU A 353 7.14 14.03 -3.92
CA GLU A 353 6.93 12.75 -4.60
C GLU A 353 7.74 11.62 -3.97
N LYS A 354 8.79 11.93 -3.21
CA LYS A 354 9.81 10.97 -2.76
C LYS A 354 9.23 9.81 -1.96
N SER A 355 8.16 10.06 -1.22
CA SER A 355 7.47 9.08 -0.39
C SER A 355 6.18 8.54 -1.00
N LEU A 356 5.89 8.84 -2.27
CA LEU A 356 4.76 8.21 -2.94
C LEU A 356 5.02 6.72 -3.11
N ILE A 357 3.95 5.94 -2.91
CA ILE A 357 3.90 4.51 -3.14
C ILE A 357 2.80 4.21 -4.14
N LEU A 358 3.00 3.20 -4.98
CA LEU A 358 1.99 2.74 -5.92
C LEU A 358 1.26 1.54 -5.31
N ARG A 359 0.02 1.74 -4.88
CA ARG A 359 -0.75 0.72 -4.13
C ARG A 359 -1.47 -0.24 -5.07
N ARG A 360 -1.43 -1.52 -4.72
CA ARG A 360 -2.04 -2.67 -5.42
C ARG A 360 -2.87 -3.55 -4.48
N GLY A 361 -3.36 -3.01 -3.37
CA GLY A 361 -4.14 -3.79 -2.41
C GLY A 361 -5.44 -4.37 -2.98
N ILE A 362 -5.93 -5.42 -2.33
CA ILE A 362 -7.22 -6.07 -2.63
C ILE A 362 -7.86 -6.54 -1.31
N THR A 363 -9.19 -6.48 -1.23
CA THR A 363 -9.94 -6.95 -0.05
C THR A 363 -9.93 -8.48 0.07
N TYR A 364 -10.12 -9.01 1.28
CA TYR A 364 -10.31 -10.44 1.54
C TYR A 364 -11.38 -10.67 2.62
N GLY A 365 -12.01 -11.84 2.57
CA GLY A 365 -13.07 -12.21 3.51
C GLY A 365 -14.43 -11.63 3.13
N SER A 366 -15.47 -12.05 3.86
CA SER A 366 -16.85 -11.67 3.57
C SER A 366 -17.17 -10.25 4.03
N ASP A 367 -18.17 -9.65 3.39
CA ASP A 367 -18.75 -8.38 3.82
C ASP A 367 -19.29 -8.47 5.25
N TYR A 368 -19.18 -7.37 6.00
CA TYR A 368 -19.61 -7.29 7.38
C TYR A 368 -21.14 -7.17 7.48
N SER A 369 -21.77 -8.13 8.17
CA SER A 369 -23.17 -8.12 8.60
C SER A 369 -23.29 -8.74 9.99
N GLU A 370 -24.49 -8.78 10.57
CA GLU A 370 -24.70 -9.44 11.87
C GLU A 370 -24.39 -10.94 11.81
N GLU A 371 -24.63 -11.58 10.66
CA GLU A 371 -24.39 -13.01 10.44
C GLU A 371 -22.89 -13.31 10.28
N THR A 372 -22.13 -12.40 9.69
CA THR A 372 -20.70 -12.60 9.40
C THR A 372 -19.80 -11.89 10.39
N LYS A 373 -20.30 -11.16 11.39
CA LYS A 373 -19.49 -10.24 12.23
C LYS A 373 -18.20 -10.84 12.81
N ASP A 374 -18.20 -12.14 13.12
CA ASP A 374 -17.05 -12.86 13.69
C ASP A 374 -16.07 -13.42 12.63
N GLU A 375 -16.39 -13.33 11.34
CA GLU A 375 -15.51 -13.74 10.25
C GLU A 375 -14.34 -12.77 10.06
N LYS A 376 -13.16 -13.32 9.75
CA LYS A 376 -11.99 -12.52 9.39
C LYS A 376 -12.16 -11.89 8.01
N ARG A 377 -11.92 -10.59 7.94
CA ARG A 377 -11.94 -9.79 6.72
C ARG A 377 -10.88 -8.73 6.76
N GLY A 378 -10.56 -8.14 5.60
CA GLY A 378 -9.71 -6.96 5.58
C GLY A 378 -9.05 -6.71 4.24
N LEU A 379 -7.83 -6.20 4.28
CA LEU A 379 -7.06 -5.79 3.12
C LEU A 379 -5.77 -6.61 3.02
N LEU A 380 -5.56 -7.24 1.87
CA LEU A 380 -4.23 -7.66 1.44
C LEU A 380 -3.57 -6.43 0.83
N PHE A 381 -2.89 -5.65 1.68
CA PHE A 381 -2.21 -4.45 1.26
C PHE A 381 -0.95 -4.81 0.47
N GLY A 382 -0.84 -4.26 -0.73
CA GLY A 382 0.34 -4.36 -1.59
C GLY A 382 0.79 -2.97 -2.03
N CYS A 383 2.09 -2.68 -2.02
CA CYS A 383 2.59 -1.45 -2.65
C CYS A 383 3.99 -1.57 -3.24
N TYR A 384 4.24 -0.79 -4.30
CA TYR A 384 5.51 -0.65 -4.97
C TYR A 384 6.19 0.68 -4.67
N GLN A 385 7.53 0.63 -4.60
CA GLN A 385 8.44 1.76 -4.48
C GLN A 385 9.86 1.34 -4.90
N SER A 386 10.68 2.28 -5.37
CA SER A 386 12.08 2.01 -5.68
C SER A 386 12.97 2.00 -4.44
N ASN A 387 12.49 2.53 -3.31
CA ASN A 387 13.21 2.57 -2.04
C ASN A 387 12.24 2.49 -0.85
N VAL A 388 12.27 1.38 -0.11
CA VAL A 388 11.37 1.12 1.04
C VAL A 388 11.48 2.18 2.14
N MET A 389 12.70 2.69 2.38
CA MET A 389 12.98 3.71 3.39
C MET A 389 12.33 5.05 3.04
N ASN A 390 12.16 5.35 1.76
CA ASN A 390 11.51 6.56 1.31
C ASN A 390 10.00 6.37 1.16
N GLY A 391 9.53 5.19 0.74
CA GLY A 391 8.10 4.86 0.57
C GLY A 391 7.45 4.35 1.85
N TYR A 392 7.03 3.08 1.86
CA TYR A 392 6.27 2.46 2.95
C TYR A 392 6.83 2.74 4.36
N ALA A 393 8.13 2.57 4.59
CA ALA A 393 8.69 2.75 5.93
C ALA A 393 8.72 4.21 6.37
N ALA A 394 8.95 5.17 5.48
CA ALA A 394 8.82 6.59 5.85
C ALA A 394 7.37 6.94 6.20
N ILE A 395 6.40 6.48 5.39
CA ILE A 395 4.98 6.70 5.65
C ILE A 395 4.61 6.14 7.03
N MET A 396 4.96 4.89 7.32
CA MET A 396 4.63 4.25 8.59
C MET A 396 5.36 4.91 9.76
N ASP A 397 6.69 5.00 9.71
CA ASP A 397 7.51 5.35 10.88
C ASP A 397 7.55 6.85 11.13
N ARG A 398 7.66 7.66 10.07
CA ARG A 398 7.84 9.11 10.20
C ARG A 398 6.52 9.87 10.28
N TRP A 399 5.44 9.32 9.71
CA TRP A 399 4.17 10.03 9.57
C TRP A 399 3.03 9.39 10.33
N ILE A 400 2.64 8.17 9.96
CA ILE A 400 1.46 7.46 10.50
C ILE A 400 1.60 7.21 12.00
N ASN A 401 2.72 6.63 12.42
CA ASN A 401 2.97 6.27 13.81
C ASN A 401 3.46 7.43 14.70
N ASN A 402 3.74 8.59 14.11
CA ASN A 402 4.40 9.72 14.78
C ASN A 402 3.39 10.79 15.19
N ASP A 403 3.18 11.00 16.49
CA ASP A 403 2.30 12.04 17.02
C ASP A 403 2.83 13.47 16.84
N ALA A 404 4.14 13.60 16.55
CA ALA A 404 4.80 14.86 16.28
C ALA A 404 4.90 15.19 14.78
N PHE A 405 4.20 14.43 13.94
CA PHE A 405 4.04 14.73 12.52
C PHE A 405 2.58 15.09 12.21
N PRO A 406 2.31 16.15 11.44
CA PRO A 406 3.26 17.09 10.89
C PRO A 406 3.82 18.11 11.89
N PHE A 407 3.10 18.33 12.98
CA PHE A 407 3.55 19.13 14.12
C PHE A 407 3.53 18.32 15.40
N LYS A 408 4.26 18.81 16.40
CA LYS A 408 4.17 18.30 17.77
C LYS A 408 2.70 18.22 18.22
N ASN A 409 2.31 17.08 18.78
CA ASN A 409 0.96 16.83 19.28
C ASN A 409 -0.13 16.92 18.19
N SER A 410 0.17 16.54 16.94
CA SER A 410 -0.87 16.38 15.91
C SER A 410 -1.69 15.10 16.11
N GLY A 411 -1.16 14.14 16.88
CA GLY A 411 -1.71 12.80 17.05
C GLY A 411 -1.25 11.85 15.95
N GLN A 412 -1.55 10.56 16.11
CA GLN A 412 -1.26 9.52 15.14
C GLN A 412 -2.39 9.34 14.12
N ASP A 413 -2.13 8.53 13.10
CA ASP A 413 -3.15 8.02 12.18
C ASP A 413 -4.18 7.15 12.92
N VAL A 414 -5.48 7.38 12.69
CA VAL A 414 -6.56 6.67 13.40
C VAL A 414 -6.81 5.26 12.85
N ILE A 415 -6.43 4.99 11.60
CA ILE A 415 -6.78 3.75 10.89
C ILE A 415 -5.69 2.69 11.05
N VAL A 416 -4.44 3.04 10.73
CA VAL A 416 -3.34 2.06 10.59
C VAL A 416 -2.13 2.34 11.48
N ALA A 417 -2.14 3.40 12.31
CA ALA A 417 -1.09 3.51 13.32
C ALA A 417 -1.15 2.32 14.27
N GLN A 418 0.02 1.95 14.79
CA GLN A 418 0.17 0.80 15.66
C GLN A 418 0.68 1.27 17.03
N PRO A 419 0.06 0.89 18.15
CA PRO A 419 0.61 1.19 19.46
C PRO A 419 1.95 0.47 19.64
N ILE A 420 2.81 0.96 20.54
CA ILE A 420 4.06 0.28 20.90
C ILE A 420 3.79 -0.63 22.09
N LYS A 421 3.91 -1.95 21.90
CA LYS A 421 3.84 -2.92 23.00
C LYS A 421 5.02 -2.69 23.95
N GLY A 422 4.73 -2.49 25.25
CA GLY A 422 5.75 -2.25 26.27
C GLY A 422 6.16 -0.78 26.43
N ALA A 423 5.42 0.18 25.86
CA ALA A 423 5.66 1.59 26.13
C ALA A 423 5.64 1.90 27.65
N VAL A 424 6.66 2.63 28.11
CA VAL A 424 6.87 2.94 29.54
C VAL A 424 5.80 3.90 30.06
N LYS A 425 5.38 4.88 29.24
CA LYS A 425 4.33 5.83 29.59
C LYS A 425 2.98 5.30 29.15
N GLU A 426 1.99 5.36 30.04
CA GLU A 426 0.62 4.93 29.75
C GLU A 426 -0.01 5.70 28.58
N SER A 427 0.31 7.00 28.45
CA SER A 427 -0.13 7.86 27.34
C SER A 427 0.35 7.40 25.97
N ASP A 428 1.41 6.60 25.92
CA ASP A 428 2.07 6.15 24.69
C ASP A 428 1.62 4.73 24.32
N LYS A 429 0.84 4.06 25.19
CA LYS A 429 0.21 2.76 24.93
C LYS A 429 -1.09 2.89 24.12
N THR A 430 -1.73 4.06 24.18
CA THR A 430 -2.99 4.34 23.49
C THR A 430 -2.74 5.32 22.35
N LEU A 431 -3.22 4.99 21.16
CA LEU A 431 -3.18 5.91 20.02
C LEU A 431 -4.13 7.07 20.28
N HIS A 432 -3.78 8.25 19.79
CA HIS A 432 -4.69 9.39 19.87
C HIS A 432 -4.65 10.21 18.58
N ALA A 433 -5.75 10.88 18.27
CA ALA A 433 -5.79 11.94 17.28
C ALA A 433 -6.52 13.14 17.86
N ASN A 434 -6.20 14.32 17.35
CA ASN A 434 -6.91 15.51 17.75
C ASN A 434 -7.97 15.86 16.71
N LEU A 435 -9.17 16.13 17.19
CA LEU A 435 -10.33 16.44 16.38
C LEU A 435 -10.88 17.81 16.72
N TYR A 436 -11.37 18.48 15.68
CA TYR A 436 -12.29 19.59 15.82
C TYR A 436 -13.71 19.10 15.51
N GLY A 437 -14.62 19.58 16.35
CA GLY A 437 -16.05 19.45 16.13
C GLY A 437 -16.59 20.39 15.07
N LEU A 438 -17.91 20.45 14.98
CA LEU A 438 -18.63 21.53 14.30
C LEU A 438 -19.19 22.51 15.34
N ASP A 439 -19.41 23.76 14.93
CA ASP A 439 -20.09 24.76 15.76
C ASP A 439 -21.60 24.50 15.83
N GLU A 440 -22.34 25.44 16.45
CA GLU A 440 -23.78 25.34 16.68
C GLU A 440 -24.59 25.37 15.37
N ASP A 441 -24.04 25.96 14.30
CA ASP A 441 -24.64 26.01 12.95
C ASP A 441 -24.23 24.79 12.09
N GLY A 442 -23.40 23.92 12.67
CA GLY A 442 -22.86 22.74 12.00
C GLY A 442 -21.75 23.07 11.01
N GLU A 443 -21.06 24.21 11.17
CA GLU A 443 -19.93 24.62 10.35
C GLU A 443 -18.59 24.31 11.04
N PRO A 444 -17.47 24.20 10.29
CA PRO A 444 -16.15 24.14 10.90
C PRO A 444 -15.90 25.40 11.73
N HIS A 445 -15.34 25.24 12.93
CA HIS A 445 -15.03 26.38 13.78
C HIS A 445 -14.18 27.42 13.06
N ALA A 446 -14.60 28.69 13.16
CA ALA A 446 -13.87 29.83 12.63
C ALA A 446 -12.47 29.95 13.27
N LEU A 447 -11.52 30.46 12.48
CA LEU A 447 -10.19 30.78 12.96
C LEU A 447 -10.23 31.97 13.92
N ASP A 448 -9.25 32.04 14.81
CA ASP A 448 -9.08 33.18 15.72
C ASP A 448 -8.58 34.44 14.99
N SER A 449 -8.42 35.54 15.72
CA SER A 449 -7.94 36.82 15.17
C SER A 449 -6.53 36.77 14.57
N ASN A 450 -5.76 35.72 14.87
CA ASN A 450 -4.41 35.48 14.35
C ASN A 450 -4.42 34.42 13.22
N ASN A 451 -5.60 34.06 12.71
CA ASN A 451 -5.81 33.04 11.69
C ASN A 451 -5.39 31.63 12.11
N ASN A 452 -5.46 31.31 13.42
CA ASN A 452 -5.18 29.98 13.94
C ASN A 452 -6.48 29.22 14.27
N PRO A 453 -6.47 27.88 14.18
CA PRO A 453 -7.54 27.07 14.74
C PRO A 453 -7.76 27.36 16.23
N PRO A 454 -9.02 27.43 16.69
CA PRO A 454 -9.31 27.79 18.08
C PRO A 454 -8.98 26.64 19.03
N GLU A 455 -7.78 26.69 19.63
CA GLU A 455 -7.21 25.56 20.39
C GLU A 455 -8.11 25.02 21.51
N HIS A 456 -8.90 25.88 22.18
CA HIS A 456 -9.86 25.46 23.23
C HIS A 456 -11.00 24.54 22.72
N LYS A 457 -11.25 24.53 21.40
CA LYS A 457 -12.21 23.64 20.73
C LYS A 457 -11.58 22.32 20.29
N LYS A 458 -10.25 22.23 20.21
CA LYS A 458 -9.53 21.00 19.88
C LYS A 458 -9.72 19.96 20.97
N LYS A 459 -10.01 18.73 20.59
CA LYS A 459 -10.20 17.61 21.53
C LYS A 459 -9.25 16.49 21.18
N ARG A 460 -8.51 16.03 22.19
CA ARG A 460 -7.78 14.77 22.11
C ARG A 460 -8.78 13.63 22.23
N CYS A 461 -8.79 12.75 21.23
CA CYS A 461 -9.58 11.53 21.25
C CYS A 461 -8.61 10.35 21.21
N ASP A 462 -8.80 9.41 22.13
CA ASP A 462 -8.01 8.19 22.19
C ASP A 462 -8.71 7.09 21.37
N PHE A 463 -7.93 6.32 20.62
CA PHE A 463 -8.42 5.33 19.67
C PHE A 463 -7.83 3.96 19.95
N PRO A 464 -8.65 2.89 19.86
CA PRO A 464 -8.11 1.54 19.80
C PRO A 464 -7.59 1.25 18.37
N GLY A 465 -6.79 0.18 18.22
CA GLY A 465 -6.48 -0.34 16.88
C GLY A 465 -7.73 -0.98 16.23
N PHE A 466 -8.04 -0.58 15.00
CA PHE A 466 -9.08 -1.19 14.15
C PHE A 466 -8.52 -2.16 13.12
N VAL A 467 -7.21 -2.07 12.87
CA VAL A 467 -6.49 -2.92 11.94
C VAL A 467 -5.49 -3.77 12.71
N LYS A 468 -5.52 -5.08 12.47
CA LYS A 468 -4.58 -6.06 13.02
C LYS A 468 -3.75 -6.66 11.89
N VAL A 469 -2.43 -6.59 12.01
CA VAL A 469 -1.53 -7.21 11.04
C VAL A 469 -1.44 -8.70 11.34
N ARG A 470 -1.83 -9.53 10.37
CA ARG A 470 -1.81 -11.01 10.45
C ARG A 470 -0.57 -11.63 9.80
N GLY A 471 0.16 -10.83 9.03
CA GLY A 471 1.43 -11.21 8.43
C GLY A 471 1.80 -10.29 7.28
N GLY A 472 2.88 -10.64 6.60
CA GLY A 472 3.39 -9.88 5.47
C GLY A 472 4.87 -10.11 5.27
N GLU A 473 5.40 -9.67 4.14
CA GLU A 473 6.83 -9.70 3.86
C GLU A 473 7.17 -8.65 2.78
N PHE A 474 8.44 -8.26 2.71
CA PHE A 474 8.98 -7.40 1.67
C PHE A 474 9.70 -8.23 0.62
N PHE A 475 9.45 -7.88 -0.63
CA PHE A 475 9.98 -8.55 -1.80
C PHE A 475 10.66 -7.55 -2.72
N PHE A 476 11.53 -8.05 -3.57
CA PHE A 476 12.03 -7.34 -4.73
C PHE A 476 11.54 -8.05 -5.98
N ASN A 477 10.85 -7.31 -6.85
CA ASN A 477 10.41 -7.77 -8.15
C ASN A 477 11.49 -7.37 -9.18
N PRO A 478 12.32 -8.32 -9.65
CA PRO A 478 13.37 -8.03 -10.62
C PRO A 478 12.80 -7.69 -12.01
N PRO A 479 13.58 -7.02 -12.87
CA PRO A 479 13.28 -6.99 -14.30
C PRO A 479 13.31 -8.39 -14.91
N LEU A 480 12.62 -8.60 -16.03
CA LEU A 480 12.59 -9.90 -16.71
C LEU A 480 13.95 -10.31 -17.28
N SER A 481 14.76 -9.35 -17.72
CA SER A 481 16.13 -9.56 -18.21
C SER A 481 17.09 -10.08 -17.13
N PHE A 482 16.77 -9.89 -15.84
CA PHE A 482 17.57 -10.46 -14.74
C PHE A 482 17.60 -11.99 -14.77
N PHE A 483 16.55 -12.65 -15.26
CA PHE A 483 16.48 -14.10 -15.26
C PHE A 483 17.50 -14.75 -16.22
N ASP A 484 17.93 -14.06 -17.28
CA ASP A 484 19.07 -14.49 -18.10
C ASP A 484 20.37 -14.51 -17.29
N ARG A 485 20.64 -13.42 -16.56
CA ARG A 485 21.82 -13.30 -15.69
C ARG A 485 21.85 -14.36 -14.59
N MET A 486 20.67 -14.69 -14.05
CA MET A 486 20.54 -15.68 -12.97
C MET A 486 20.93 -17.10 -13.42
N VAL A 487 20.70 -17.47 -14.68
CA VAL A 487 21.03 -18.80 -15.22
C VAL A 487 22.44 -18.86 -15.84
N ASN A 488 22.89 -17.79 -16.51
CA ASN A 488 24.18 -17.78 -17.25
C ASN A 488 25.45 -17.78 -16.38
N LYS A 489 25.32 -17.71 -15.05
CA LYS A 489 26.43 -17.82 -14.08
C LYS A 489 26.38 -19.12 -13.26
N ILE A 490 25.62 -20.12 -13.71
CA ILE A 490 25.61 -21.50 -13.17
C ILE A 490 26.80 -22.28 -13.69
#